data_AF-A0A022PPK6-F1
#
_entry.id   AF-A0A022PPK6-F1
#
_cell.length_a   1.000
_cell.length_b   1.000
_cell.length_c   1.000
_cell.angle_alpha   90.00
_cell.angle_beta   90.00
_cell.angle_gamma   90.00
#
_symmetry.space_group_name_H-M   'P 1'
#
loop_
_entity.id
_entity.type
_entity.pdbx_description
1 polymer ?
#
loop_
_entity_poly.entity_id
_entity_poly.type
_entity_poly.pdbx_seq_one_letter_code
_entity_poly.pdbx_strand_id
1 'polypeptide(L)'
;YIDGLADAVEQGLVKAVGVSNYSEKRLRETYDQLKKRGIRLASNQVNYSLIYRLPEENGVKSTCDELGALTGKYTPSNTPTGPRGSIYTPEFMTKLSVEGAMAPLSPMLVVLNWLVAQENVVPIPGARNAEQAQEFAGAVGWKLSNDEVEELRSMASQVKPVVGFPVEKL
;
A
#
# COMPACT_ATOMS: atom_id res chain seq x y z
N TYR A 1 -8.92 0.85 22.65
CA TYR A 1 -8.48 2.16 22.11
C TYR A 1 -9.32 2.64 20.94
N ILE A 2 -10.05 1.78 20.22
CA ILE A 2 -10.96 2.20 19.14
C ILE A 2 -12.01 3.21 19.63
N ASP A 3 -12.55 3.02 20.84
CA ASP A 3 -13.48 4.00 21.42
C ASP A 3 -12.84 5.38 21.60
N GLY A 4 -11.56 5.45 22.01
CA GLY A 4 -10.85 6.72 22.12
C GLY A 4 -10.60 7.40 20.75
N LEU A 5 -10.41 6.61 19.69
CA LEU A 5 -10.36 7.15 18.32
C LEU A 5 -11.73 7.71 17.90
N ALA A 6 -12.81 7.02 18.27
CA ALA A 6 -14.17 7.50 18.02
C ALA A 6 -14.50 8.77 18.83
N ASP A 7 -14.08 8.84 20.08
CA ASP A 7 -14.22 10.04 20.92
C ASP A 7 -13.55 11.26 20.26
N ALA A 8 -12.38 11.07 19.64
CA ALA A 8 -11.69 12.14 18.94
C ALA A 8 -12.46 12.63 17.69
N VAL A 9 -13.21 11.77 17.01
CA VAL A 9 -14.08 12.16 15.88
C VAL A 9 -15.27 12.97 16.40
N GLU A 10 -15.96 12.48 17.44
CA GLU A 10 -17.14 13.13 18.00
C GLU A 10 -16.83 14.49 18.64
N GLN A 11 -15.65 14.61 19.25
CA GLN A 11 -15.13 15.89 19.76
C GLN A 11 -14.66 16.83 18.64
N GLY A 12 -14.66 16.40 17.38
CA GLY A 12 -14.22 17.19 16.24
C GLY A 12 -12.71 17.40 16.15
N LEU A 13 -11.92 16.63 16.90
CA LEU A 13 -10.45 16.70 16.91
C LEU A 13 -9.85 16.12 15.63
N VAL A 14 -10.52 15.12 15.03
CA VAL A 14 -10.12 14.50 13.77
C VAL A 14 -11.32 14.32 12.84
N LYS A 15 -11.07 14.36 11.54
CA LYS A 15 -12.13 14.18 10.51
C LYS A 15 -12.44 12.70 10.24
N ALA A 16 -11.51 11.81 10.53
CA ALA A 16 -11.59 10.39 10.18
C ALA A 16 -10.60 9.58 11.03
N VAL A 17 -10.84 8.27 11.10
CA VAL A 17 -9.98 7.31 11.80
C VAL A 17 -9.64 6.14 10.89
N GLY A 18 -8.43 5.63 11.03
CA GLY A 18 -7.92 4.48 10.31
C GLY A 18 -7.09 3.59 11.21
N VAL A 19 -6.75 2.42 10.71
CA VAL A 19 -5.89 1.44 11.38
C VAL A 19 -4.66 1.16 10.52
N SER A 20 -3.69 0.43 11.07
CA SER A 20 -2.51 0.00 10.32
C SER A 20 -2.19 -1.44 10.63
N ASN A 21 -1.92 -2.21 9.58
CA ASN A 21 -1.59 -3.63 9.63
C ASN A 21 -2.68 -4.49 10.30
N TYR A 22 -3.94 -4.11 10.15
CA TYR A 22 -5.03 -4.94 10.62
C TYR A 22 -5.30 -6.09 9.65
N SER A 23 -5.50 -7.28 10.20
CA SER A 23 -6.04 -8.44 9.48
C SER A 23 -7.52 -8.23 9.12
N GLU A 24 -8.05 -9.05 8.20
CA GLU A 24 -9.47 -9.06 7.83
C GLU A 24 -10.38 -9.06 9.07
N LYS A 25 -10.15 -9.99 10.00
CA LYS A 25 -10.96 -10.13 11.21
C LYS A 25 -10.99 -8.82 12.02
N ARG A 26 -9.82 -8.23 12.26
CA ARG A 26 -9.71 -6.99 13.03
C ARG A 26 -10.34 -5.80 12.31
N LEU A 27 -10.27 -5.76 10.98
CA LEU A 27 -10.96 -4.74 10.17
C LEU A 27 -12.47 -4.80 10.37
N ARG A 28 -13.05 -5.99 10.24
CA ARG A 28 -14.50 -6.20 10.41
C ARG A 28 -14.95 -5.85 11.84
N GLU A 29 -14.22 -6.32 12.86
CA GLU A 29 -14.51 -5.99 14.26
C GLU A 29 -14.45 -4.48 14.53
N THR A 30 -13.44 -3.79 13.99
CA THR A 30 -13.27 -2.34 14.15
C THR A 30 -14.36 -1.57 13.41
N TYR A 31 -14.70 -2.00 12.20
CA TYR A 31 -15.79 -1.43 11.42
C TYR A 31 -17.11 -1.53 12.19
N ASP A 32 -17.45 -2.70 12.72
CA ASP A 32 -18.68 -2.91 13.50
C ASP A 32 -18.71 -2.06 14.77
N GLN A 33 -17.56 -1.90 15.44
CA GLN A 33 -17.45 -1.05 16.62
C GLN A 33 -17.68 0.43 16.29
N LEU A 34 -17.01 0.96 15.26
CA LEU A 34 -17.15 2.36 14.84
C LEU A 34 -18.54 2.65 14.27
N LYS A 35 -19.12 1.70 13.54
CA LYS A 35 -20.46 1.81 12.95
C LYS A 35 -21.55 2.02 14.00
N LYS A 36 -21.43 1.43 15.19
CA LYS A 36 -22.36 1.66 16.32
C LYS A 36 -22.42 3.13 16.75
N ARG A 37 -21.37 3.90 16.46
CA ARG A 37 -21.25 5.34 16.75
C ARG A 37 -21.46 6.21 15.52
N GLY A 38 -21.88 5.63 14.39
CA GLY A 38 -22.05 6.35 13.12
C GLY A 38 -20.73 6.78 12.47
N ILE A 39 -19.60 6.22 12.89
CA ILE A 39 -18.27 6.58 12.40
C ILE A 39 -17.82 5.54 11.37
N ARG A 40 -17.30 6.02 10.23
CA ARG A 40 -16.72 5.15 9.19
C ARG A 40 -15.25 4.87 9.49
N LEU A 41 -14.83 3.61 9.36
CA LEU A 41 -13.42 3.25 9.28
C LEU A 41 -12.87 3.70 7.92
N ALA A 42 -11.94 4.65 7.91
CA ALA A 42 -11.51 5.30 6.68
C ALA A 42 -10.43 4.51 5.93
N SER A 43 -9.48 3.88 6.64
CA SER A 43 -8.33 3.24 5.99
C SER A 43 -7.70 2.12 6.80
N ASN A 44 -6.99 1.24 6.10
CA ASN A 44 -5.98 0.33 6.66
C ASN A 44 -4.64 0.56 5.97
N GLN A 45 -3.64 1.03 6.72
CA GLN A 45 -2.28 1.17 6.20
C GLN A 45 -1.51 -0.13 6.35
N VAL A 46 -1.19 -0.79 5.25
CA VAL A 46 -0.48 -2.07 5.23
C VAL A 46 0.75 -2.02 4.32
N ASN A 47 1.60 -3.03 4.41
CA ASN A 47 2.56 -3.27 3.34
C ASN A 47 1.81 -3.79 2.10
N TYR A 48 1.83 -3.06 1.00
CA TYR A 48 1.26 -3.47 -0.28
C TYR A 48 2.08 -2.83 -1.39
N SER A 49 2.61 -3.65 -2.28
CA SER A 49 3.46 -3.23 -3.39
C SER A 49 3.32 -4.23 -4.53
N LEU A 50 3.81 -3.88 -5.72
CA LEU A 50 3.76 -4.75 -6.90
C LEU A 50 4.29 -6.18 -6.63
N ILE A 51 5.27 -6.32 -5.74
CA ILE A 51 5.96 -7.57 -5.36
C ILE A 51 5.52 -8.15 -4.01
N TYR A 52 4.75 -7.40 -3.23
CA TYR A 52 4.20 -7.85 -1.96
C TYR A 52 2.69 -7.66 -2.00
N ARG A 53 2.00 -8.74 -2.40
CA ARG A 53 0.56 -8.76 -2.65
C ARG A 53 -0.22 -9.70 -1.72
N LEU A 54 0.38 -10.14 -0.61
CA LEU A 54 -0.30 -10.96 0.40
C LEU A 54 -1.67 -10.39 0.86
N PRO A 55 -1.87 -9.05 0.97
CA PRO A 55 -3.20 -8.49 1.24
C PRO A 55 -4.30 -8.94 0.27
N GLU A 56 -3.97 -9.28 -0.98
CA GLU A 56 -4.91 -9.81 -1.98
C GLU A 56 -5.34 -11.25 -1.67
N GLU A 57 -4.49 -12.03 -1.00
CA GLU A 57 -4.69 -13.46 -0.75
C GLU A 57 -5.30 -13.73 0.63
N ASN A 58 -5.07 -12.84 1.60
CA ASN A 58 -5.46 -13.05 3.00
C ASN A 58 -6.74 -12.30 3.43
N GLY A 59 -7.51 -11.78 2.47
CA GLY A 59 -8.80 -11.11 2.70
C GLY A 59 -8.70 -9.65 3.13
N VAL A 60 -7.50 -9.11 3.36
CA VAL A 60 -7.34 -7.70 3.77
C VAL A 60 -7.74 -6.74 2.65
N LYS A 61 -7.30 -6.98 1.42
CA LYS A 61 -7.60 -6.13 0.26
C LYS A 61 -9.11 -6.13 -0.02
N SER A 62 -9.74 -7.31 -0.11
CA SER A 62 -11.18 -7.41 -0.33
C SER A 62 -11.99 -6.73 0.78
N THR A 63 -11.61 -6.92 2.04
CA THR A 63 -12.27 -6.24 3.17
C THR A 63 -12.08 -4.72 3.11
N CYS A 64 -10.91 -4.24 2.68
CA CYS A 64 -10.70 -2.82 2.42
C CYS A 64 -11.59 -2.35 1.27
N ASP A 65 -11.69 -3.07 0.15
CA ASP A 65 -12.56 -2.68 -0.96
C ASP A 65 -14.03 -2.56 -0.55
N GLU A 66 -14.47 -3.42 0.37
CA GLU A 66 -15.82 -3.36 0.95
C GLU A 66 -16.00 -2.17 1.93
N LEU A 67 -15.00 -1.89 2.78
CA LEU A 67 -15.21 -1.10 4.01
C LEU A 67 -14.43 0.24 4.06
N GLY A 68 -13.35 0.41 3.29
CA GLY A 68 -12.41 1.54 3.42
C GLY A 68 -11.38 1.63 2.28
N ALA A 69 -10.21 2.24 2.56
CA ALA A 69 -9.10 2.31 1.60
C ALA A 69 -7.85 1.59 2.12
N LEU A 70 -7.10 0.94 1.22
CA LEU A 70 -5.80 0.35 1.52
C LEU A 70 -4.70 1.37 1.23
N THR A 71 -3.74 1.55 2.14
CA THR A 71 -2.60 2.45 1.86
C THR A 71 -1.27 1.72 2.00
N GLY A 72 -0.40 1.85 1.00
CA GLY A 72 0.90 1.18 0.95
C GLY A 72 2.08 2.13 1.12
N LYS A 73 3.22 1.65 1.62
CA LYS A 73 4.50 2.36 1.57
C LYS A 73 5.50 1.52 0.76
N TYR A 74 6.61 2.13 0.36
CA TYR A 74 7.88 1.54 -0.15
C TYR A 74 8.16 1.71 -1.64
N THR A 75 9.44 1.96 -1.96
CA THR A 75 9.96 2.32 -3.28
C THR A 75 11.33 1.66 -3.51
N PRO A 76 11.74 1.41 -4.77
CA PRO A 76 13.07 0.87 -5.08
C PRO A 76 14.25 1.81 -4.70
N SER A 77 14.00 3.11 -4.56
CA SER A 77 15.03 4.08 -4.20
C SER A 77 15.26 4.23 -2.70
N ASN A 78 14.50 3.51 -1.85
CA ASN A 78 14.54 3.68 -0.40
C ASN A 78 14.33 2.34 0.33
N THR A 79 15.38 1.51 0.35
CA THR A 79 15.36 0.26 1.10
C THR A 79 15.31 0.55 2.60
N PRO A 80 14.42 -0.11 3.37
CA PRO A 80 14.35 0.08 4.81
C PRO A 80 15.62 -0.43 5.50
N THR A 81 16.10 0.29 6.52
CA THR A 81 17.19 -0.16 7.40
C THR A 81 16.66 -1.09 8.51
N GLY A 82 17.57 -1.84 9.15
CA GLY A 82 17.27 -2.76 10.25
C GLY A 82 16.78 -4.14 9.79
N PRO A 83 15.96 -4.86 10.59
CA PRO A 83 15.43 -6.20 10.24
C PRO A 83 14.65 -6.28 8.92
N ARG A 84 14.36 -5.12 8.33
CA ARG A 84 13.67 -4.95 7.05
C ARG A 84 14.63 -4.92 5.85
N GLY A 85 15.94 -4.78 6.05
CA GLY A 85 16.94 -4.81 4.96
C GLY A 85 17.14 -6.21 4.36
N SER A 86 16.80 -7.27 5.09
CA SER A 86 16.70 -8.64 4.58
C SER A 86 15.50 -8.85 3.63
N ILE A 87 14.56 -7.90 3.61
CA ILE A 87 13.33 -7.91 2.79
C ILE A 87 13.55 -7.25 1.43
N TYR A 88 14.47 -6.30 1.33
CA TYR A 88 14.70 -5.53 0.11
C TYR A 88 16.16 -5.70 -0.35
N THR A 89 16.51 -6.90 -0.83
CA THR A 89 17.88 -7.26 -1.24
C THR A 89 18.26 -6.61 -2.57
N PRO A 90 19.56 -6.37 -2.88
CA PRO A 90 19.96 -5.84 -4.19
C PRO A 90 19.43 -6.66 -5.37
N GLU A 91 19.42 -8.01 -5.26
CA GLU A 91 18.86 -8.89 -6.29
C GLU A 91 17.34 -8.70 -6.48
N PHE A 92 16.61 -8.48 -5.38
CA PHE A 92 15.18 -8.16 -5.39
C PHE A 92 14.90 -6.81 -6.09
N MET A 93 15.84 -5.87 -5.97
CA MET A 93 15.73 -4.51 -6.52
C MET A 93 16.15 -4.43 -7.99
N THR A 94 17.10 -5.27 -8.40
CA THR A 94 17.49 -5.42 -9.82
C THR A 94 16.38 -6.11 -10.63
N LYS A 95 15.70 -7.13 -10.09
CA LYS A 95 14.54 -7.76 -10.78
C LYS A 95 13.31 -6.83 -10.89
N LEU A 96 13.19 -5.89 -9.96
CA LEU A 96 12.21 -4.80 -9.98
C LEU A 96 12.56 -3.67 -10.94
N SER A 97 13.81 -3.60 -11.40
CA SER A 97 14.21 -2.64 -12.41
C SER A 97 13.54 -3.08 -13.70
N VAL A 98 12.35 -2.54 -13.95
CA VAL A 98 11.57 -2.71 -15.19
C VAL A 98 12.28 -1.96 -16.32
N GLU A 99 13.58 -2.22 -16.49
CA GLU A 99 14.41 -1.64 -17.53
C GLU A 99 13.84 -2.07 -18.87
N GLY A 100 13.15 -1.13 -19.54
CA GLY A 100 12.71 -1.27 -20.91
C GLY A 100 11.20 -1.40 -21.15
N ALA A 101 10.35 -1.64 -20.13
CA ALA A 101 8.91 -1.81 -20.41
C ALA A 101 8.23 -0.50 -20.81
N MET A 102 8.58 0.62 -20.18
CA MET A 102 7.86 1.90 -20.33
C MET A 102 8.80 3.12 -20.38
N ALA A 103 9.90 3.02 -21.14
CA ALA A 103 10.72 4.20 -21.43
C ALA A 103 9.86 5.26 -22.16
N PRO A 104 9.90 6.55 -21.75
CA PRO A 104 10.93 7.21 -20.95
C PRO A 104 10.62 7.41 -19.46
N LEU A 105 9.61 6.75 -18.88
CA LEU A 105 9.20 7.00 -17.50
C LEU A 105 10.13 6.33 -16.48
N SER A 106 10.36 7.01 -15.36
CA SER A 106 11.07 6.46 -14.21
C SER A 106 10.34 5.20 -13.70
N PRO A 107 11.04 4.06 -13.46
CA PRO A 107 10.42 2.83 -12.95
C PRO A 107 9.60 3.06 -11.68
N MET A 108 9.99 4.05 -10.88
CA MET A 108 9.29 4.46 -9.68
C MET A 108 7.88 5.03 -9.97
N LEU A 109 7.72 5.80 -11.04
CA LEU A 109 6.41 6.34 -11.45
C LEU A 109 5.50 5.25 -12.00
N VAL A 110 6.07 4.27 -12.71
CA VAL A 110 5.34 3.10 -13.20
C VAL A 110 4.79 2.28 -12.04
N VAL A 111 5.60 2.01 -11.01
CA VAL A 111 5.16 1.27 -9.81
C VAL A 111 4.10 2.06 -9.02
N LEU A 112 4.24 3.38 -8.89
CA LEU A 112 3.21 4.20 -8.24
C LEU A 112 1.92 4.23 -9.05
N ASN A 113 2.00 4.36 -10.37
CA ASN A 113 0.83 4.32 -11.23
C ASN A 113 0.14 2.95 -11.15
N TRP A 114 0.91 1.86 -11.11
CA TRP A 114 0.37 0.51 -10.88
C TRP A 114 -0.40 0.42 -9.57
N LEU A 115 0.12 0.99 -8.49
CA LEU A 115 -0.58 1.05 -7.20
C LEU A 115 -1.86 1.89 -7.26
N VAL A 116 -1.82 3.04 -7.95
CA VAL A 116 -3.00 3.90 -8.19
C VAL A 116 -4.04 3.21 -9.07
N ALA A 117 -3.62 2.31 -9.97
CA ALA A 117 -4.50 1.54 -10.82
C ALA A 117 -5.29 0.45 -10.05
N GLN A 118 -4.85 0.07 -8.85
CA GLN A 118 -5.58 -0.87 -8.01
C GLN A 118 -6.76 -0.18 -7.34
N GLU A 119 -7.92 -0.83 -7.33
CA GLU A 119 -9.13 -0.30 -6.71
C GLU A 119 -8.92 -0.04 -5.21
N ASN A 120 -9.38 1.11 -4.72
CA ASN A 120 -9.28 1.56 -3.32
C ASN A 120 -7.85 1.55 -2.71
N VAL A 121 -6.80 1.66 -3.54
CA VAL A 121 -5.42 1.77 -3.07
C VAL A 121 -4.92 3.22 -3.18
N VAL A 122 -4.32 3.72 -2.09
CA VAL A 122 -3.63 5.01 -2.07
C VAL A 122 -2.16 4.80 -1.67
N PRO A 123 -1.19 4.98 -2.58
CA PRO A 123 0.22 4.82 -2.24
C PRO A 123 0.72 5.99 -1.37
N ILE A 124 1.61 5.69 -0.44
CA ILE A 124 2.31 6.62 0.45
C ILE A 124 3.82 6.49 0.17
N PRO A 125 4.33 7.09 -0.92
CA PRO A 125 5.75 7.06 -1.19
C PRO A 125 6.53 7.85 -0.13
N GLY A 126 7.71 7.36 0.24
CA GLY A 126 8.61 8.09 1.11
C GLY A 126 9.53 8.98 0.30
N ALA A 127 9.39 10.31 0.42
CA ALA A 127 10.31 11.29 -0.15
C ALA A 127 11.27 11.81 0.93
N ARG A 128 12.56 11.97 0.59
CA ARG A 128 13.59 12.54 1.46
C ARG A 128 13.89 14.01 1.15
N ASN A 129 13.49 14.48 -0.03
CA ASN A 129 13.65 15.86 -0.49
C ASN A 129 12.47 16.29 -1.37
N ALA A 130 12.43 17.59 -1.70
CA ALA A 130 11.34 18.18 -2.46
C ALA A 130 11.31 17.67 -3.91
N GLU A 131 12.48 17.41 -4.48
CA GLU A 131 12.64 16.92 -5.85
C GLU A 131 11.98 15.53 -6.02
N GLN A 132 12.19 14.61 -5.06
CA GLN A 132 11.52 13.31 -5.06
C GLN A 132 10.00 13.44 -4.90
N ALA A 133 9.54 14.33 -4.03
CA ALA A 133 8.10 14.55 -3.86
C ALA A 133 7.46 15.08 -5.16
N GLN A 134 8.15 15.99 -5.85
CA GLN A 134 7.70 16.52 -7.14
C GLN A 134 7.77 15.46 -8.25
N GLU A 135 8.79 14.60 -8.25
CA GLU A 135 8.86 13.47 -9.17
C GLU A 135 7.67 12.53 -8.98
N PHE A 136 7.36 12.13 -7.74
CA PHE A 136 6.26 11.20 -7.44
C PHE A 136 4.88 11.73 -7.86
N ALA A 137 4.69 13.06 -7.93
CA ALA A 137 3.49 13.65 -8.50
C ALA A 137 3.32 13.31 -9.99
N GLY A 138 4.40 12.99 -10.71
CA GLY A 138 4.35 12.50 -12.08
C GLY A 138 3.75 11.10 -12.23
N ALA A 139 3.43 10.40 -11.14
CA ALA A 139 2.73 9.11 -11.19
C ALA A 139 1.21 9.25 -11.39
N VAL A 140 0.67 10.46 -11.28
CA VAL A 140 -0.74 10.76 -11.55
C VAL A 140 -0.90 11.50 -12.88
N GLY A 141 -2.14 11.54 -13.42
CA GLY A 141 -2.44 12.23 -14.68
C GLY A 141 -2.36 11.37 -15.94
N TRP A 142 -1.94 10.12 -15.80
CA TRP A 142 -1.99 9.07 -16.83
C TRP A 142 -2.33 7.75 -16.15
N LYS A 143 -2.63 6.71 -16.93
CA LYS A 143 -2.96 5.39 -16.41
C LYS A 143 -2.31 4.32 -17.27
N LEU A 144 -1.71 3.35 -16.62
CA LEU A 144 -1.41 2.06 -17.24
C LEU A 144 -2.72 1.44 -17.75
N SER A 145 -2.63 0.81 -18.92
CA SER A 145 -3.67 -0.07 -19.43
C SER A 145 -3.76 -1.35 -18.61
N ASN A 146 -4.87 -2.06 -18.74
CA ASN A 146 -5.08 -3.34 -18.05
C ASN A 146 -3.99 -4.36 -18.43
N ASP A 147 -3.60 -4.40 -19.71
CA ASP A 147 -2.57 -5.32 -20.19
C ASP A 147 -1.20 -5.01 -19.55
N GLU A 148 -0.84 -3.74 -19.43
CA GLU A 148 0.42 -3.32 -18.77
C GLU A 148 0.38 -3.60 -17.25
N VAL A 149 -0.78 -3.41 -16.61
CA VAL A 149 -0.97 -3.77 -15.19
C VAL A 149 -0.75 -5.26 -14.96
N GLU A 150 -1.29 -6.11 -15.83
CA GLU A 150 -1.15 -7.56 -15.76
C GLU A 150 0.25 -8.04 -16.14
N GLU A 151 0.90 -7.40 -17.11
CA GLU A 151 2.29 -7.68 -17.47
C GLU A 151 3.22 -7.43 -16.26
N LEU A 152 3.12 -6.25 -15.65
CA LEU A 152 3.88 -5.91 -14.45
C LEU A 152 3.60 -6.90 -13.31
N ARG A 153 2.32 -7.28 -13.12
CA ARG A 153 1.90 -8.25 -12.11
C ARG A 153 2.56 -9.61 -12.34
N SER A 154 2.59 -10.08 -13.58
CA SER A 154 3.21 -11.34 -14.01
C SER A 154 4.73 -11.34 -13.80
N MET A 155 5.41 -10.27 -14.23
CA MET A 155 6.85 -10.11 -14.02
C MET A 155 7.21 -10.16 -12.53
N ALA A 156 6.45 -9.44 -11.70
CA ALA A 156 6.68 -9.37 -10.26
C ALA A 156 6.43 -10.70 -9.54
N SER A 157 5.54 -11.56 -10.03
CA SER A 157 5.30 -12.90 -9.46
C SER A 157 6.52 -13.83 -9.53
N GLN A 158 7.47 -13.54 -10.42
CA GLN A 158 8.73 -14.30 -10.52
C GLN A 158 9.71 -13.95 -9.39
N VAL A 159 9.45 -12.86 -8.68
CA VAL A 159 10.21 -12.44 -7.50
C VAL A 159 9.60 -13.15 -6.30
N LYS A 160 10.40 -13.97 -5.60
CA LYS A 160 9.94 -14.57 -4.34
C LYS A 160 9.60 -13.45 -3.35
N PRO A 161 8.36 -13.37 -2.84
CA PRO A 161 8.02 -12.40 -1.82
C PRO A 161 8.89 -12.69 -0.61
N VAL A 162 9.37 -11.63 0.05
CA VAL A 162 10.08 -11.87 1.30
C VAL A 162 9.10 -12.33 2.35
N VAL A 163 9.30 -13.57 2.77
CA VAL A 163 8.55 -14.22 3.83
C VAL A 163 8.84 -13.50 5.15
N GLY A 164 7.78 -12.96 5.78
CA GLY A 164 7.82 -12.58 7.19
C GLY A 164 7.75 -11.09 7.48
N PHE A 165 6.75 -10.36 6.99
CA PHE A 165 6.43 -9.10 7.65
C PHE A 165 5.81 -9.42 9.03
N PRO A 166 6.42 -8.98 10.17
CA PRO A 166 6.03 -9.45 11.50
C PRO A 166 4.58 -9.19 11.89
N VAL A 167 3.93 -8.24 11.20
CA VAL A 167 2.57 -7.80 11.48
C VAL A 167 1.50 -8.74 10.93
N GLU A 168 1.87 -9.69 10.08
CA GLU A 168 0.94 -10.64 9.44
C GLU A 168 0.31 -11.64 10.43
N LYS A 169 0.86 -11.76 11.65
CA LYS A 169 0.38 -12.65 12.72
C LYS A 169 -0.25 -11.92 13.91
N LEU A 170 -0.51 -10.61 13.77
CA LEU A 170 -1.06 -9.74 14.83
C LEU A 170 -2.58 -9.54 14.72
#